data_AF-A0A7S3LYW3-F1
#
_entry.id   AF-A0A7S3LYW3-F1
#
_cell.length_a   1.000
_cell.length_b   1.000
_cell.length_c   1.000
_cell.angle_alpha   90.00
_cell.angle_beta   90.00
_cell.angle_gamma   90.00
#
_symmetry.space_group_name_H-M   'P 1'
#
loop_
_entity.id
_entity.type
_entity.pdbx_description
1 polymer ?
#
loop_
_entity_poly.entity_id
_entity_poly.type
_entity_poly.pdbx_seq_one_letter_code
_entity_poly.pdbx_strand_id
1 'polypeptide(L)'
;NGGGLYLGLSIQYLTVRNVSITNNTAKSNGGGIYMDNNLVSNSFSHVYIARNRAKLLNGGGLFIALNAEGTFNDSVFEDNTAANGGGIAMQTTLDGWLFERVVFTRNKAVKTLVSGAKINGGAVALLFDNGKNSPIRFQSCSFTE
;
A
#
# COMPACT_ATOMS: atom_id res chain seq x y z
N ASN A 1 -5.40 12.28 4.86
CA ASN A 1 -4.66 11.02 4.62
C ASN A 1 -5.30 9.94 5.47
N GLY A 2 -5.12 8.66 5.12
CA GLY A 2 -5.50 7.54 5.98
C GLY A 2 -7.00 7.51 6.28
N GLY A 3 -7.83 7.30 5.25
CA GLY A 3 -9.28 7.41 5.40
C GLY A 3 -9.87 6.43 6.43
N GLY A 4 -9.26 5.26 6.60
CA GLY A 4 -9.59 4.32 7.66
C GLY A 4 -8.58 4.36 8.82
N LEU A 5 -7.28 4.30 8.49
CA LEU A 5 -6.21 4.29 9.49
C LEU A 5 -5.09 5.26 9.10
N TYR A 6 -4.76 6.16 10.01
CA TYR A 6 -3.61 7.05 9.93
C TYR A 6 -2.58 6.64 10.99
N LEU A 7 -1.39 6.27 10.54
CA LEU A 7 -0.27 5.90 11.40
C LEU A 7 0.76 7.01 11.32
N GLY A 8 0.77 7.84 12.36
CA GLY A 8 1.67 8.99 12.47
C GLY A 8 3.04 8.63 13.07
N LEU A 9 3.87 9.67 13.18
CA LEU A 9 5.31 9.63 13.46
C LEU A 9 5.74 9.00 14.80
N SER A 10 4.82 8.71 15.72
CA SER A 10 5.14 8.24 17.09
C SER A 10 4.94 6.74 17.27
N ILE A 11 4.49 6.03 16.24
CA ILE A 11 4.35 4.57 16.30
C ILE A 11 5.67 3.95 15.84
N GLN A 12 6.18 2.94 16.56
CA GLN A 12 7.43 2.26 16.21
C GLN A 12 7.19 0.90 15.55
N TYR A 13 6.14 0.20 15.97
CA TYR A 13 5.69 -1.07 15.41
C TYR A 13 4.16 -1.12 15.42
N LEU A 14 3.59 -1.81 14.44
CA LEU A 14 2.16 -2.06 14.36
C LEU A 14 1.90 -3.53 14.05
N THR A 15 0.92 -4.10 14.75
CA THR A 15 0.36 -5.41 14.43
C THR A 15 -1.13 -5.26 14.11
N VAL A 16 -1.54 -5.71 12.94
CA VAL A 16 -2.94 -5.73 12.50
C VAL A 16 -3.29 -7.14 12.08
N ARG A 17 -4.32 -7.74 12.69
CA ARG A 17 -4.73 -9.12 12.41
C ARG A 17 -6.24 -9.26 12.34
N ASN A 18 -6.73 -10.00 11.33
CA ASN A 18 -8.16 -10.29 11.16
C ASN A 18 -9.01 -9.02 11.08
N VAL A 19 -8.57 -8.04 10.29
CA VAL A 19 -9.24 -6.73 10.15
C VAL A 19 -9.69 -6.50 8.72
N SER A 20 -10.86 -5.90 8.57
CA SER A 20 -11.32 -5.34 7.30
C SER A 20 -11.23 -3.82 7.31
N ILE A 21 -10.54 -3.24 6.34
CA ILE A 21 -10.45 -1.79 6.13
C ILE A 21 -11.11 -1.51 4.79
N THR A 22 -12.38 -1.11 4.84
CA THR A 22 -13.20 -1.04 3.62
C THR A 22 -13.97 0.26 3.47
N ASN A 23 -14.21 0.67 2.23
CA ASN A 23 -15.05 1.83 1.88
C ASN A 23 -14.56 3.16 2.47
N ASN A 24 -13.26 3.30 2.70
CA ASN A 24 -12.68 4.53 3.22
C ASN A 24 -12.24 5.46 2.09
N THR A 25 -12.27 6.76 2.35
CA THR A 25 -11.84 7.76 1.38
C THR A 25 -10.95 8.82 2.01
N ALA A 26 -9.75 9.00 1.45
CA ALA A 26 -8.84 10.09 1.80
C ALA A 26 -8.80 11.13 0.68
N LYS A 27 -8.67 12.41 1.06
CA LYS A 27 -8.47 13.51 0.10
C LYS A 27 -7.17 13.34 -0.70
N SER A 28 -6.07 13.03 -0.02
CA SER A 28 -4.73 13.00 -0.64
C SER A 28 -4.18 11.58 -0.79
N ASN A 29 -3.58 11.00 0.25
CA ASN A 29 -2.93 9.68 0.21
C ASN A 29 -3.57 8.67 1.16
N GLY A 30 -3.43 7.38 0.83
CA GLY A 30 -3.82 6.27 1.70
C GLY A 30 -5.32 6.25 1.93
N GLY A 31 -6.09 5.81 0.94
CA GLY A 31 -7.55 5.77 1.04
C GLY A 31 -8.00 4.90 2.22
N GLY A 32 -7.40 3.72 2.38
CA GLY A 32 -7.55 2.88 3.56
C GLY A 32 -6.54 3.27 4.64
N ILE A 33 -5.26 2.95 4.40
CA ILE A 33 -4.18 3.13 5.35
C ILE A 33 -3.17 4.16 4.82
N TYR A 34 -2.75 5.06 5.70
CA TYR A 34 -1.60 5.92 5.48
C TYR A 34 -0.55 5.67 6.55
N MET A 35 0.66 5.27 6.13
CA MET A 35 1.82 5.07 6.99
C MET A 35 2.82 6.23 6.84
N ASP A 36 2.94 7.03 7.90
CA ASP A 36 3.79 8.23 7.98
C ASP A 36 5.04 7.95 8.82
N ASN A 37 6.09 7.48 8.13
CA ASN A 37 7.49 7.40 8.54
C ASN A 37 7.89 6.50 9.74
N ASN A 38 9.09 5.91 9.63
CA ASN A 38 9.87 5.20 10.68
C ASN A 38 9.16 4.05 11.42
N LEU A 39 8.24 3.36 10.75
CA LEU A 39 7.65 2.14 11.29
C LEU A 39 8.51 0.94 10.91
N VAL A 40 9.21 0.38 11.89
CA VAL A 40 10.03 -0.82 11.69
C VAL A 40 9.31 -2.06 12.19
N SER A 41 9.51 -3.21 11.53
CA SER A 41 8.91 -4.49 11.91
C SER A 41 7.37 -4.50 12.01
N ASN A 42 6.65 -3.89 11.05
CA ASN A 42 5.18 -3.97 11.02
C ASN A 42 4.70 -5.35 10.55
N SER A 43 3.56 -5.81 11.07
CA SER A 43 2.94 -7.08 10.68
C SER A 43 1.45 -6.93 10.42
N PHE A 44 1.03 -7.33 9.23
CA PHE A 44 -0.37 -7.39 8.80
C PHE A 44 -0.69 -8.83 8.40
N SER A 45 -1.66 -9.46 9.06
CA SER A 45 -2.09 -10.82 8.70
C SER A 45 -3.60 -10.97 8.60
N HIS A 46 -4.08 -11.67 7.58
CA HIS A 46 -5.52 -11.85 7.35
C HIS A 46 -6.26 -10.51 7.29
N VAL A 47 -5.69 -9.54 6.55
CA VAL A 47 -6.25 -8.20 6.40
C VAL A 47 -6.92 -8.09 5.05
N TYR A 48 -8.15 -7.58 5.04
CA TYR A 48 -8.92 -7.31 3.83
C TYR A 48 -9.02 -5.80 3.63
N ILE A 49 -8.32 -5.27 2.63
CA ILE A 49 -8.28 -3.85 2.30
C ILE A 49 -9.04 -3.66 0.99
N ALA A 50 -10.28 -3.16 1.06
CA ALA A 50 -11.13 -3.13 -0.13
C ALA A 50 -11.95 -1.86 -0.34
N ARG A 51 -12.18 -1.52 -1.61
CA ARG A 51 -13.03 -0.37 -2.00
C ARG A 51 -12.60 0.95 -1.38
N ASN A 52 -11.32 1.11 -1.09
CA ASN A 52 -10.79 2.34 -0.53
C ASN A 52 -10.30 3.27 -1.64
N ARG A 53 -10.39 4.59 -1.39
CA ARG A 53 -10.10 5.62 -2.39
C ARG A 53 -9.19 6.73 -1.88
N ALA A 54 -8.07 6.96 -2.57
CA ALA A 54 -7.31 8.20 -2.47
C ALA A 54 -7.73 9.13 -3.63
N LYS A 55 -8.38 10.26 -3.32
CA LYS A 55 -9.02 11.10 -4.36
C LYS A 55 -8.03 11.80 -5.30
N LEU A 56 -6.92 12.28 -4.75
CA LEU A 56 -6.00 13.14 -5.49
C LEU A 56 -4.68 12.46 -5.82
N LEU A 57 -4.13 11.68 -4.90
CA LEU A 57 -2.76 11.18 -4.99
C LEU A 57 -2.73 9.65 -4.86
N ASN A 58 -2.01 9.10 -3.90
CA ASN A 58 -1.43 7.78 -4.01
C ASN A 58 -2.06 6.76 -3.04
N GLY A 59 -2.03 5.48 -3.42
CA GLY A 59 -2.30 4.36 -2.52
C GLY A 59 -3.78 4.30 -2.13
N GLY A 60 -4.61 3.69 -2.97
CA GLY A 60 -6.05 3.61 -2.71
C GLY A 60 -6.32 2.78 -1.48
N GLY A 61 -5.71 1.60 -1.41
CA GLY A 61 -5.70 0.75 -0.23
C GLY A 61 -4.69 1.25 0.80
N LEU A 62 -3.42 1.30 0.42
CA LEU A 62 -2.30 1.62 1.29
C LEU A 62 -1.34 2.62 0.64
N PHE A 63 -0.96 3.65 1.39
CA PHE A 63 0.18 4.49 1.07
C PHE A 63 1.27 4.38 2.14
N ILE A 64 2.51 4.16 1.70
CA ILE A 64 3.70 4.14 2.55
C ILE A 64 4.58 5.31 2.17
N ALA A 65 4.73 6.27 3.09
CA ALA A 65 5.44 7.53 2.83
C ALA A 65 6.96 7.37 2.80
N LEU A 66 7.62 7.00 3.91
CA LEU A 66 9.08 6.88 4.01
C LEU A 66 9.47 5.87 5.11
N ASN A 67 10.69 5.33 5.02
CA ASN A 67 11.38 4.51 6.04
C ASN A 67 10.50 3.53 6.84
N ALA A 68 9.64 2.78 6.15
CA ALA A 68 8.86 1.73 6.77
C ALA A 68 9.22 0.38 6.19
N GLU A 69 9.17 -0.65 7.04
CA GLU A 69 9.35 -2.04 6.68
C GLU A 69 8.29 -2.90 7.34
N GLY A 70 7.99 -4.06 6.78
CA GLY A 70 7.01 -4.94 7.36
C GLY A 70 6.55 -6.04 6.44
N THR A 71 5.62 -6.82 6.96
CA THR A 71 5.04 -7.95 6.23
C THR A 71 3.53 -7.79 6.09
N PHE A 72 3.04 -8.13 4.90
CA PHE A 72 1.65 -8.51 4.69
C PHE A 72 1.63 -10.00 4.39
N ASN A 73 0.84 -10.76 5.13
CA ASN A 73 0.65 -12.17 4.88
C ASN A 73 -0.82 -12.56 4.86
N ASP A 74 -1.16 -13.47 3.94
CA ASP A 74 -2.51 -14.05 3.83
C ASP A 74 -3.61 -12.98 3.74
N SER A 75 -3.37 -11.96 2.91
CA SER A 75 -4.16 -10.73 2.88
C SER A 75 -4.64 -10.41 1.47
N VAL A 76 -5.62 -9.51 1.37
CA VAL A 76 -6.23 -9.16 0.08
C VAL A 76 -6.37 -7.65 -0.05
N PHE A 77 -5.95 -7.13 -1.20
CA PHE A 77 -6.23 -5.78 -1.67
C PHE A 77 -7.20 -5.85 -2.84
N GLU A 78 -8.41 -5.32 -2.69
CA GLU A 78 -9.49 -5.47 -3.67
C GLU A 78 -10.18 -4.15 -4.02
N ASP A 79 -10.45 -3.89 -5.30
CA ASP A 79 -11.29 -2.76 -5.75
C ASP A 79 -10.82 -1.38 -5.23
N ASN A 80 -9.54 -1.22 -4.89
CA ASN A 80 -9.03 0.06 -4.37
C ASN A 80 -8.60 0.98 -5.50
N THR A 81 -8.82 2.29 -5.32
CA THR A 81 -8.59 3.29 -6.37
C THR A 81 -7.74 4.48 -5.90
N ALA A 82 -6.74 4.86 -6.68
CA ALA A 82 -5.93 6.06 -6.47
C ALA A 82 -5.45 6.65 -7.78
N ALA A 83 -4.82 7.83 -7.78
CA ALA A 83 -4.11 8.32 -8.96
C ALA A 83 -2.99 7.35 -9.34
N ASN A 84 -2.13 6.99 -8.37
CA ASN A 84 -1.08 6.00 -8.51
C ASN A 84 -1.25 4.88 -7.48
N GLY A 85 -1.09 3.63 -7.90
CA GLY A 85 -1.14 2.48 -7.01
C GLY A 85 -2.52 2.28 -6.40
N GLY A 86 -3.45 1.72 -7.16
CA GLY A 86 -4.82 1.49 -6.70
C GLY A 86 -4.85 0.71 -5.39
N GLY A 87 -4.07 -0.37 -5.31
CA GLY A 87 -3.88 -1.15 -4.09
C GLY A 87 -2.86 -0.47 -3.19
N ILE A 88 -1.63 -0.34 -3.68
CA ILE A 88 -0.49 0.16 -2.90
C ILE A 88 0.28 1.21 -3.68
N ALA A 89 0.67 2.29 -3.00
CA ALA A 89 1.72 3.15 -3.49
C ALA A 89 2.78 3.40 -2.41
N MET A 90 4.05 3.41 -2.82
CA MET A 90 5.17 3.51 -1.89
C MET A 90 6.17 4.57 -2.34
N GLN A 91 6.65 5.34 -1.37
CA GLN A 91 7.69 6.36 -1.51
C GLN A 91 8.88 6.04 -0.57
N THR A 92 9.20 4.77 -0.34
CA THR A 92 10.29 4.38 0.58
C THR A 92 11.61 4.11 -0.13
N THR A 93 12.71 4.23 0.62
CA THR A 93 14.08 3.90 0.21
C THR A 93 14.63 2.64 0.90
N LEU A 94 13.85 2.01 1.78
CA LEU A 94 14.22 0.79 2.51
C LEU A 94 13.67 -0.47 1.81
N ASP A 95 14.49 -1.53 1.80
CA ASP A 95 14.19 -2.83 1.19
C ASP A 95 13.40 -3.75 2.14
N GLY A 96 12.33 -3.20 2.73
CA GLY A 96 11.74 -3.74 3.96
C GLY A 96 10.39 -4.43 3.82
N TRP A 97 9.70 -4.31 2.68
CA TRP A 97 8.34 -4.85 2.56
C TRP A 97 8.31 -6.21 1.89
N LEU A 98 7.74 -7.19 2.58
CA LEU A 98 7.43 -8.51 2.04
C LEU A 98 5.91 -8.71 2.00
N PHE A 99 5.38 -8.96 0.81
CA PHE A 99 4.03 -9.44 0.61
C PHE A 99 4.11 -10.93 0.34
N GLU A 100 3.52 -11.73 1.22
CA GLU A 100 3.52 -13.18 1.14
C GLU A 100 2.08 -13.70 1.07
N ARG A 101 1.73 -14.47 0.04
CA ARG A 101 0.35 -14.98 -0.15
C ARG A 101 -0.69 -13.84 -0.14
N VAL A 102 -0.39 -12.77 -0.86
CA VAL A 102 -1.29 -11.61 -0.98
C VAL A 102 -1.96 -11.60 -2.35
N VAL A 103 -3.27 -11.34 -2.35
CA VAL A 103 -4.07 -11.19 -3.58
C VAL A 103 -4.31 -9.71 -3.85
N PHE A 104 -3.93 -9.25 -5.04
CA PHE A 104 -4.27 -7.93 -5.54
C PHE A 104 -5.27 -8.08 -6.68
N THR A 105 -6.54 -7.74 -6.46
CA THR A 105 -7.59 -7.90 -7.49
C THR A 105 -8.34 -6.60 -7.74
N ARG A 106 -8.58 -6.27 -9.02
CA ARG A 106 -9.40 -5.11 -9.43
C ARG A 106 -8.97 -3.75 -8.85
N ASN A 107 -7.68 -3.60 -8.56
CA ASN A 107 -7.13 -2.35 -8.05
C ASN A 107 -6.79 -1.39 -9.22
N LYS A 108 -7.24 -0.14 -9.13
CA LYS A 108 -7.18 0.82 -10.24
C LYS A 108 -6.35 2.07 -9.95
N ALA A 109 -5.37 2.34 -10.81
CA ALA A 109 -4.70 3.64 -10.89
C ALA A 109 -5.38 4.52 -11.97
N VAL A 110 -5.93 5.69 -11.60
CA VAL A 110 -6.75 6.54 -12.51
C VAL A 110 -6.01 7.72 -13.12
N LYS A 111 -4.87 8.14 -12.55
CA LYS A 111 -4.10 9.29 -13.02
C LYS A 111 -2.62 8.93 -12.99
N THR A 112 -2.10 8.57 -14.15
CA THR A 112 -0.71 8.14 -14.32
C THR A 112 0.24 9.34 -14.30
N LEU A 113 0.41 9.95 -13.13
CA LEU A 113 1.13 11.21 -12.94
C LEU A 113 2.57 11.06 -12.42
N VAL A 114 3.20 9.88 -12.52
CA VAL A 114 4.56 9.68 -11.96
C VAL A 114 5.49 8.89 -12.87
N SER A 115 6.78 9.23 -12.77
CA SER A 115 7.97 8.60 -13.36
C SER A 115 8.36 7.25 -12.70
N GLY A 116 7.49 6.71 -11.85
CA GLY A 116 7.74 5.52 -11.05
C GLY A 116 7.37 4.21 -11.73
N ALA A 117 7.99 3.11 -11.29
CA ALA A 117 7.69 1.77 -11.79
C ALA A 117 6.27 1.34 -11.37
N LYS A 118 5.51 0.81 -12.33
CA LYS A 118 4.18 0.23 -12.11
C LYS A 118 4.26 -1.28 -12.15
N ILE A 119 3.55 -1.92 -11.23
CA ILE A 119 3.42 -3.36 -11.19
C ILE A 119 1.94 -3.69 -11.42
N ASN A 120 1.71 -4.55 -12.41
CA ASN A 120 0.42 -5.12 -12.80
C ASN A 120 -0.73 -4.10 -12.91
N GLY A 121 -0.78 -3.36 -14.02
CA GLY A 121 -1.90 -2.45 -14.32
C GLY A 121 -2.05 -1.23 -13.41
N GLY A 122 -1.10 -1.02 -12.47
CA GLY A 122 -1.18 0.05 -11.48
C GLY A 122 -1.81 -0.38 -10.16
N ALA A 123 -1.94 -1.69 -9.91
CA ALA A 123 -2.26 -2.22 -8.58
C ALA A 123 -1.22 -1.77 -7.54
N VAL A 124 0.06 -1.77 -7.92
CA VAL A 124 1.16 -1.26 -7.09
C VAL A 124 1.96 -0.20 -7.87
N ALA A 125 2.28 0.90 -7.21
CA ALA A 125 3.14 1.97 -7.74
C ALA A 125 4.33 2.23 -6.81
N LEU A 126 5.54 2.19 -7.37
CA LEU A 126 6.78 2.61 -6.71
C LEU A 126 7.09 4.03 -7.16
N LEU A 127 6.94 5.00 -6.27
CA LEU A 127 7.01 6.43 -6.61
C LEU A 127 8.44 6.99 -6.56
N PHE A 128 9.38 6.24 -5.97
CA PHE A 128 10.80 6.55 -5.94
C PHE A 128 11.59 5.28 -6.25
N ASP A 129 12.61 5.43 -7.10
CA ASP A 129 13.63 4.42 -7.38
C ASP A 129 14.97 5.00 -6.89
N ASN A 130 15.56 4.39 -5.86
CA ASN A 130 16.86 4.79 -5.31
C ASN A 130 18.05 4.13 -6.04
N GLY A 131 17.79 3.42 -7.15
CA GLY A 131 18.79 2.68 -7.91
C GLY A 131 19.30 1.42 -7.21
N LYS A 132 18.68 1.01 -6.10
CA LYS A 132 18.96 -0.26 -5.39
C LYS A 132 17.88 -1.30 -5.74
N ASN A 133 18.01 -2.51 -5.19
CA ASN A 133 17.02 -3.57 -5.38
C ASN A 133 15.61 -3.07 -5.06
N SER A 134 14.61 -3.63 -5.75
CA SER A 134 13.22 -3.20 -5.59
C SER A 134 12.81 -3.23 -4.11
N PRO A 135 12.26 -2.14 -3.54
CA PRO A 135 11.99 -2.02 -2.10
C PRO A 135 10.86 -2.96 -1.61
N ILE A 136 10.26 -3.73 -2.52
CA ILE A 136 9.18 -4.67 -2.26
C ILE A 136 9.53 -6.05 -2.81
N ARG A 137 9.28 -7.08 -2.01
CA ARG A 137 9.27 -8.48 -2.44
C ARG A 137 7.85 -9.02 -2.43
N PHE A 138 7.48 -9.71 -3.51
CA PHE A 138 6.23 -10.47 -3.62
C PHE A 138 6.56 -11.96 -3.65
N GLN A 139 5.98 -12.74 -2.74
CA GLN A 139 6.13 -14.18 -2.67
C GLN A 139 4.75 -14.82 -2.68
N SER A 140 4.53 -15.76 -3.61
CA SER A 140 3.23 -16.43 -3.77
C SER A 140 2.04 -15.47 -3.86
N CYS A 141 2.26 -14.28 -4.43
CA CYS A 141 1.21 -13.28 -4.62
C CYS A 141 0.53 -13.46 -5.96
N SER A 142 -0.74 -13.09 -6.04
CA SER A 142 -1.48 -13.04 -7.30
C SER A 142 -1.97 -11.64 -7.58
N PHE A 143 -2.06 -11.32 -8.87
CA PHE A 143 -2.51 -10.03 -9.35
C PHE A 143 -3.49 -10.27 -10.49
N THR A 144 -4.73 -9.83 -10.32
CA THR A 144 -5.80 -9.99 -11.30
C THR A 144 -6.48 -8.65 -11.57
N GLU A 145 -6.89 -8.46 -12.82
CA GLU A 145 -7.58 -7.25 -13.28
C GLU A 145 -9.03 -7.17 -12.81
#